data_AF-A0A4S3JD40-F1
#
_entry.id   AF-A0A4S3JD40-F1
#
_cell.length_a   1.000
_cell.length_b   1.000
_cell.length_c   1.000
_cell.angle_alpha   90.00
_cell.angle_beta   90.00
_cell.angle_gamma   90.00
#
_symmetry.space_group_name_H-M   'P 1'
#
loop_
_entity.id
_entity.type
_entity.pdbx_description
1 polymer ?
#
loop_
_entity_poly.entity_id
_entity_poly.type
_entity_poly.pdbx_seq_one_letter_code
_entity_poly.pdbx_strand_id
1 'polypeptide(L)'
;MGIVEEAGMAHLWSQFVNEAEDGSTFPVDPVLLFLGGVDKEIVDEALPHLEDYSVPRVYQDIMLEKVRKEGLVLRTVDFKTSHSVFITKQEEMVQLVVEAAEDERNPV
;
A
#
# COMPACT_ATOMS: atom_id res chain seq x y z
N MET A 1 -4.68 9.69 -16.90
CA MET A 1 -5.72 10.31 -16.06
C MET A 1 -5.92 9.37 -14.90
N GLY A 2 -5.64 9.82 -13.69
CA GLY A 2 -5.69 9.01 -12.47
C GLY A 2 -7.11 8.89 -11.93
N ILE A 3 -7.38 7.83 -11.19
CA ILE A 3 -8.72 7.54 -10.62
C ILE A 3 -9.26 8.72 -9.80
N VAL A 4 -8.39 9.45 -9.09
CA VAL A 4 -8.76 10.63 -8.27
C VAL A 4 -9.20 11.82 -9.12
N GLU A 5 -8.60 12.00 -10.30
CA GLU A 5 -8.94 13.07 -11.24
C GLU A 5 -10.27 12.78 -11.95
N GLU A 6 -10.46 11.53 -12.39
CA GLU A 6 -11.71 11.08 -13.02
C GLU A 6 -12.90 11.13 -12.06
N ALA A 7 -12.66 10.89 -10.77
CA ALA A 7 -13.67 11.02 -9.72
C ALA A 7 -13.98 12.49 -9.35
N GLY A 8 -13.26 13.47 -9.91
CA GLY A 8 -13.39 14.89 -9.54
C GLY A 8 -12.88 15.24 -8.14
N MET A 9 -12.08 14.35 -7.52
CA MET A 9 -11.62 14.47 -6.14
C MET A 9 -10.20 15.00 -6.00
N ALA A 10 -9.53 15.36 -7.11
CA ALA A 10 -8.16 15.89 -7.10
C ALA A 10 -7.96 17.11 -6.17
N HIS A 11 -9.00 17.92 -6.00
CA HIS A 11 -8.98 19.08 -5.10
C HIS A 11 -8.86 18.71 -3.60
N LEU A 12 -9.10 17.45 -3.24
CA LEU A 12 -8.95 16.93 -1.88
C LEU A 12 -7.59 16.27 -1.65
N TRP A 13 -6.77 16.11 -2.70
CA TRP A 13 -5.50 15.36 -2.64
C TRP A 13 -4.58 15.84 -1.51
N SER A 14 -4.34 17.14 -1.43
CA SER A 14 -3.47 17.74 -0.40
C SER A 14 -4.02 17.62 1.03
N GLN A 15 -5.30 17.29 1.20
CA GLN A 15 -5.88 17.03 2.52
C GLN A 15 -5.56 15.61 3.02
N PHE A 16 -5.37 14.67 2.10
CA PHE A 16 -5.20 13.26 2.41
C PHE A 16 -3.79 12.75 2.13
N VAL A 17 -3.00 13.45 1.32
CA VAL A 17 -1.69 13.02 0.85
C VAL A 17 -0.69 14.18 0.90
N ASN A 18 0.42 13.96 1.60
CA ASN A 18 1.62 14.77 1.52
C ASN A 18 2.44 14.33 0.30
N GLU A 19 2.98 15.28 -0.43
CA GLU A 19 3.88 15.04 -1.57
C GLU A 19 5.24 15.67 -1.27
N ALA A 20 6.32 14.91 -1.40
CA ALA A 20 7.68 15.39 -1.24
C ALA A 20 8.24 15.93 -2.56
N GLU A 21 9.34 16.68 -2.49
CA GLU A 21 9.97 17.30 -3.66
C GLU A 21 10.45 16.28 -4.72
N ASP A 22 10.70 15.04 -4.30
CA ASP A 22 11.09 13.93 -5.18
C ASP A 22 9.89 13.23 -5.85
N GLY A 23 8.66 13.72 -5.61
CA GLY A 23 7.42 13.15 -6.14
C GLY A 23 6.91 11.93 -5.37
N SER A 24 7.58 11.53 -4.28
CA SER A 24 7.02 10.52 -3.37
C SER A 24 5.82 11.08 -2.61
N THR A 25 4.88 10.21 -2.28
CA THR A 25 3.64 10.58 -1.60
C THR A 25 3.42 9.76 -0.35
N PHE A 26 2.87 10.36 0.70
CA PHE A 26 2.53 9.68 1.95
C PHE A 26 1.20 10.21 2.51
N PRO A 27 0.33 9.37 3.08
CA PRO A 27 -0.94 9.84 3.63
C PRO A 27 -0.72 10.88 4.75
N VAL A 28 -1.51 11.95 4.75
CA VAL A 28 -1.52 12.95 5.84
C VAL A 28 -1.92 12.27 7.15
N ASP A 29 -2.94 11.41 7.08
CA ASP A 29 -3.33 10.51 8.15
C ASP A 29 -3.51 9.10 7.55
N PRO A 30 -2.55 8.19 7.80
CA PRO A 30 -2.63 6.81 7.33
C PRO A 30 -3.89 6.08 7.81
N VAL A 31 -4.43 6.43 8.97
CA VAL A 31 -5.65 5.82 9.52
C VAL A 31 -6.86 6.21 8.68
N LEU A 32 -6.94 7.47 8.25
CA LEU A 32 -8.02 7.99 7.40
C LEU A 32 -8.01 7.40 5.99
N LEU A 33 -6.83 7.11 5.43
CA LEU A 33 -6.73 6.50 4.10
C LEU A 33 -7.25 5.06 4.08
N PHE A 34 -7.06 4.30 5.17
CA PHE A 34 -7.48 2.91 5.25
C PHE A 34 -8.86 2.70 5.90
N LEU A 35 -9.32 3.64 6.73
CA LEU A 35 -10.53 3.49 7.56
C LEU A 35 -11.52 4.66 7.45
N GLY A 36 -11.36 5.55 6.47
CA GLY A 36 -12.25 6.69 6.24
C GLY A 36 -13.72 6.26 6.04
N GLY A 37 -14.62 6.82 6.84
CA GLY A 37 -16.06 6.54 6.79
C GLY A 37 -16.53 5.38 7.67
N VAL A 38 -15.66 4.82 8.49
CA VAL A 38 -15.98 3.76 9.47
C VAL A 38 -16.13 4.38 10.86
N ASP A 39 -17.13 3.93 11.62
CA ASP A 39 -17.32 4.37 13.00
C ASP A 39 -16.09 4.08 13.85
N LYS A 40 -15.73 5.02 14.72
CA LYS A 40 -14.53 4.92 15.56
C LYS A 40 -14.53 3.63 16.39
N GLU A 41 -15.69 3.18 16.84
CA GLU A 41 -15.86 1.96 17.62
C GLU A 41 -15.49 0.71 16.81
N ILE A 42 -15.86 0.67 15.52
CA ILE A 42 -15.50 -0.43 14.62
C ILE A 42 -13.99 -0.41 14.33
N VAL A 43 -13.41 0.78 14.19
CA VAL A 43 -11.96 0.95 14.04
C VAL A 43 -11.22 0.46 15.28
N ASP A 44 -11.67 0.84 16.47
CA ASP A 44 -11.06 0.46 17.74
C ASP A 44 -11.18 -1.06 18.01
N GLU A 45 -12.29 -1.70 17.59
CA GLU A 45 -12.44 -3.16 17.66
C GLU A 45 -11.53 -3.90 16.67
N ALA A 46 -11.31 -3.34 15.48
CA ALA A 46 -10.45 -3.95 14.46
C ALA A 46 -8.95 -3.76 14.76
N LEU A 47 -8.57 -2.63 15.36
CA LEU A 47 -7.17 -2.23 15.59
C LEU A 47 -6.29 -3.32 16.24
N PRO A 48 -6.73 -4.03 17.31
CA PRO A 48 -5.94 -5.08 17.95
C PRO A 48 -5.76 -6.34 17.09
N HIS A 49 -6.61 -6.51 16.07
CA HIS A 49 -6.57 -7.64 15.13
C HIS A 49 -5.76 -7.31 13.86
N LEU A 50 -5.50 -6.03 13.62
CA LEU A 50 -4.60 -5.57 12.58
C LEU A 50 -3.17 -5.62 13.11
N GLU A 51 -2.54 -6.80 13.04
CA GLU A 51 -1.09 -6.84 13.18
C GLU A 51 -0.49 -5.94 12.08
N ASP A 52 0.20 -4.89 12.51
CA ASP A 52 1.07 -4.07 11.67
C ASP A 52 0.37 -3.19 10.61
N TYR A 53 -0.93 -2.86 10.74
CA TYR A 53 -1.66 -1.96 9.81
C TYR A 53 -1.47 -2.31 8.32
N SER A 54 -1.20 -3.57 8.01
CA SER A 54 -1.01 -4.04 6.64
C SER A 54 -2.34 -4.02 5.88
N VAL A 55 -2.28 -3.85 4.56
CA VAL A 55 -3.47 -4.01 3.70
C VAL A 55 -4.05 -5.41 3.93
N PRO A 56 -5.35 -5.57 4.26
CA PRO A 56 -5.95 -6.89 4.44
C PRO A 56 -5.67 -7.85 3.28
N ARG A 57 -5.39 -9.13 3.59
CA ARG A 57 -4.97 -10.14 2.60
C ARG A 57 -5.93 -10.26 1.41
N VAL A 58 -7.24 -10.20 1.66
CA VAL A 58 -8.28 -10.24 0.61
C VAL A 58 -8.08 -9.14 -0.44
N TYR A 59 -7.70 -7.93 -0.02
CA TYR A 59 -7.45 -6.84 -0.96
C TYR A 59 -6.15 -7.06 -1.74
N GLN A 60 -5.11 -7.59 -1.10
CA GLN A 60 -3.87 -7.95 -1.80
C GLN A 60 -4.14 -9.02 -2.87
N ASP A 61 -4.95 -10.04 -2.55
CA ASP A 61 -5.29 -11.11 -3.50
C ASP A 61 -6.03 -10.55 -4.73
N ILE A 62 -6.97 -9.61 -4.54
CA ILE A 62 -7.67 -8.93 -5.64
C ILE A 62 -6.69 -8.15 -6.54
N MET A 63 -5.73 -7.44 -5.95
CA MET A 63 -4.71 -6.72 -6.70
C MET A 63 -3.87 -7.68 -7.56
N LEU A 64 -3.40 -8.77 -6.95
CA LEU A 64 -2.60 -9.80 -7.65
C LEU A 64 -3.40 -10.47 -8.77
N GLU A 65 -4.68 -10.79 -8.57
CA GLU A 65 -5.52 -11.35 -9.62
C GLU A 65 -5.66 -10.43 -10.83
N LYS A 66 -5.80 -9.12 -10.62
CA LYS A 66 -5.87 -8.15 -11.71
C LYS A 66 -4.59 -8.18 -12.55
N VAL A 67 -3.43 -8.14 -11.89
CA VAL A 67 -2.13 -8.17 -12.57
C VAL A 67 -1.90 -9.49 -13.31
N ARG A 68 -2.32 -10.63 -12.74
CA ARG A 68 -2.30 -11.93 -13.44
C ARG A 68 -3.15 -11.92 -14.72
N LYS A 69 -4.33 -11.28 -14.69
CA LYS A 69 -5.21 -11.17 -15.87
C LYS A 69 -4.61 -10.31 -16.98
N GLU A 70 -3.68 -9.42 -16.66
CA GLU A 70 -2.92 -8.62 -17.64
C GLU A 70 -1.79 -9.43 -18.32
N GLY A 71 -1.61 -10.71 -17.94
CA GLY A 71 -0.63 -11.61 -18.57
C GLY A 71 0.78 -11.50 -18.00
N LEU A 72 0.97 -10.75 -16.91
CA LEU A 72 2.25 -10.59 -16.23
C LEU A 72 2.60 -11.84 -15.40
N VAL A 73 3.88 -12.23 -15.44
CA VAL A 73 4.41 -13.32 -14.62
C VAL A 73 4.77 -12.75 -13.25
N LEU A 74 4.11 -13.25 -12.20
CA LEU A 74 4.29 -12.77 -10.83
C LEU A 74 5.06 -13.77 -9.97
N ARG A 75 6.05 -13.26 -9.23
CA ARG A 75 6.62 -13.92 -8.05
C ARG A 75 6.06 -13.24 -6.80
N THR A 76 5.31 -13.98 -6.00
CA THR A 76 4.81 -13.51 -4.70
C THR A 76 5.73 -14.03 -3.59
N VAL A 77 6.07 -13.15 -2.64
CA VAL A 77 6.79 -13.52 -1.43
C VAL A 77 6.01 -12.96 -0.24
N ASP A 78 5.70 -13.82 0.72
CA ASP A 78 4.88 -13.47 1.88
C ASP A 78 5.77 -13.18 3.08
N PHE A 79 5.52 -12.05 3.74
CA PHE A 79 6.23 -11.64 4.94
C PHE A 79 5.25 -11.29 6.04
N LYS A 80 5.63 -11.61 7.29
CA LYS A 80 4.96 -11.07 8.46
C LYS A 80 5.53 -9.68 8.76
N THR A 81 5.04 -8.65 8.06
CA THR A 81 5.55 -7.27 8.09
C THR A 81 4.45 -6.23 7.82
N SER A 82 4.74 -4.95 8.09
CA SER A 82 3.83 -3.80 7.94
C SER A 82 3.95 -3.11 6.57
N HIS A 83 2.90 -2.38 6.16
CA HIS A 83 2.92 -1.47 4.99
C HIS A 83 3.16 -0.01 5.40
N SER A 84 3.73 0.21 6.59
CA SER A 84 3.79 1.50 7.26
C SER A 84 5.24 1.92 7.52
N VAL A 85 5.50 3.22 7.72
CA VAL A 85 6.81 3.78 8.13
C VAL A 85 7.40 3.16 9.41
N PHE A 86 6.63 2.31 10.08
CA PHE A 86 7.03 1.41 11.15
C PHE A 86 7.27 -0.01 10.62
N ILE A 87 8.03 -0.16 9.52
CA ILE A 87 8.36 -1.49 8.95
C ILE A 87 9.08 -2.31 10.02
N THR A 88 8.37 -3.30 10.57
CA THR A 88 9.02 -4.43 11.22
C THR A 88 9.82 -5.17 10.14
N LYS A 89 11.08 -5.53 10.43
CA LYS A 89 11.98 -6.21 9.47
C LYS A 89 12.48 -5.32 8.32
N GLN A 90 12.83 -4.07 8.62
CA GLN A 90 13.35 -3.11 7.65
C GLN A 90 14.49 -3.66 6.78
N GLU A 91 15.48 -4.35 7.37
CA GLU A 91 16.60 -4.94 6.61
C GLU A 91 16.12 -5.97 5.59
N GLU A 92 15.21 -6.88 5.99
CA GLU A 92 14.66 -7.92 5.11
C GLU A 92 13.85 -7.29 3.95
N MET A 93 13.11 -6.21 4.22
CA MET A 93 12.33 -5.50 3.20
C MET A 93 13.23 -4.74 2.23
N VAL A 94 14.27 -4.07 2.72
CA VAL A 94 15.26 -3.39 1.86
C VAL A 94 15.94 -4.42 0.96
N GLN A 95 16.37 -5.55 1.52
CA GLN A 95 16.99 -6.62 0.75
C GLN A 95 16.04 -7.15 -0.34
N LEU A 96 14.76 -7.41 -0.01
CA LEU A 96 13.79 -7.86 -1.00
C LEU A 96 13.62 -6.86 -2.16
N VAL A 97 13.55 -5.56 -1.87
CA VAL A 97 13.42 -4.52 -2.90
C VAL A 97 14.65 -4.49 -3.79
N VAL A 98 15.85 -4.58 -3.21
CA VAL A 98 17.10 -4.66 -3.98
C VAL A 98 17.13 -5.89 -4.88
N GLU A 99 16.81 -7.07 -4.33
CA GLU A 99 16.72 -8.32 -5.10
C GLU A 99 15.71 -8.22 -6.25
N ALA A 100 14.57 -7.58 -6.04
CA ALA A 100 13.58 -7.36 -7.09
C ALA A 100 14.08 -6.37 -8.15
N ALA A 101 14.78 -5.30 -7.76
CA ALA A 101 15.33 -4.31 -8.69
C ALA A 101 16.49 -4.87 -9.54
N GLU A 102 17.27 -5.80 -8.99
CA GLU A 102 18.39 -6.45 -9.68
C GLU A 102 17.97 -7.68 -10.49
N ASP A 103 16.70 -8.10 -10.42
CA ASP A 103 16.18 -9.25 -11.16
C ASP A 103 16.09 -8.93 -12.67
N GLU A 104 16.94 -9.58 -13.47
CA GLU A 104 17.02 -9.40 -14.93
C GLU A 104 15.70 -9.67 -15.68
N ARG A 105 14.72 -10.32 -15.04
CA ARG A 105 13.37 -10.52 -15.61
C ARG A 105 12.52 -9.25 -15.56
N ASN A 106 12.83 -8.31 -14.68
CA ASN A 106 12.11 -7.06 -14.52
C ASN A 106 12.63 -6.03 -15.53
N PRO A 107 11.75 -5.38 -16.31
CA PRO A 107 12.17 -4.33 -17.23
C PRO A 107 12.67 -3.10 -16.45
N VAL A 108 13.76 -2.49 -16.94
CA VAL A 108 14.37 -1.25 -16.41
C VAL A 108 13.58 -0.03 -16.86
#